data_AF-A0A0D2RVY0-F1
#
_entry.id   AF-A0A0D2RVY0-F1
#
_cell.length_a   1.000
_cell.length_b   1.000
_cell.length_c   1.000
_cell.angle_alpha   90.00
_cell.angle_beta   90.00
_cell.angle_gamma   90.00
#
_symmetry.space_group_name_H-M   'P 1'
#
loop_
_entity.id
_entity.type
_entity.pdbx_description
1 polymer ?
#
loop_
_entity_poly.entity_id
_entity_poly.type
_entity_poly.pdbx_seq_one_letter_code
_entity_poly.pdbx_strand_id
1 'polypeptide(L)' 'MAAKYIIGSVAASFAVAYVADKLVADEKIFGGTTPNTVSNKEWWEELTRNFRHGHALPVHLW' A
#
# COMPACT_ATOMS: atom_id res chain seq x y z
N MET A 1 -4.36 -19.49 32.45
CA MET A 1 -3.36 -20.19 31.62
C MET A 1 -3.60 -20.10 30.11
N ALA A 2 -4.59 -19.34 29.61
CA ALA A 2 -4.84 -19.21 28.16
C ALA A 2 -4.39 -17.86 27.56
N ALA A 3 -4.46 -16.77 28.34
CA ALA A 3 -4.20 -15.41 27.84
C ALA A 3 -2.80 -15.24 27.21
N LYS A 4 -1.77 -15.86 27.77
CA LYS A 4 -0.40 -15.81 27.22
C LYS A 4 -0.30 -16.45 25.83
N TYR A 5 -1.03 -17.54 25.61
CA TYR A 5 -1.07 -18.23 24.31
C TYR A 5 -1.89 -17.46 23.29
N ILE A 6 -3.01 -16.87 23.71
CA ILE A 6 -3.87 -16.06 22.83
C ILE A 6 -3.12 -14.82 22.33
N ILE A 7 -2.43 -14.11 23.22
CA ILE A 7 -1.67 -12.91 22.84
C ILE A 7 -0.52 -13.28 21.91
N GLY A 8 0.20 -14.37 22.21
CA GLY A 8 1.27 -14.89 21.35
C GLY A 8 0.77 -15.31 19.97
N SER A 9 -0.36 -16.02 19.88
CA SER A 9 -0.94 -16.45 18.61
C SER A 9 -1.44 -15.28 17.78
N VAL A 10 -2.07 -14.27 18.40
CA VAL A 10 -2.55 -13.08 17.69
C VAL A 10 -1.36 -12.29 17.12
N ALA A 11 -0.32 -12.03 17.92
CA ALA A 11 0.88 -11.35 17.44
C ALA A 11 1.57 -12.11 16.30
N ALA A 12 1.65 -13.45 16.40
CA ALA A 12 2.20 -14.29 15.35
C ALA A 12 1.36 -14.23 14.06
N SER A 13 0.03 -14.23 14.15
CA SER A 13 -0.84 -14.09 12.99
C SER A 13 -0.64 -12.76 12.25
N PHE A 14 -0.50 -11.65 12.98
CA PHE A 14 -0.19 -10.35 12.37
C PHE A 14 1.19 -10.35 11.68
N ALA A 15 2.19 -10.98 12.28
CA ALA A 15 3.52 -11.08 11.68
C ALA A 15 3.50 -11.89 10.37
N VAL A 16 2.83 -13.06 10.38
CA VAL A 16 2.70 -13.90 9.18
C VAL A 16 1.91 -13.18 8.09
N ALA A 17 0.80 -12.51 8.45
CA ALA A 17 0.01 -11.73 7.50
C ALA A 17 0.82 -10.59 6.89
N TYR A 18 1.59 -9.86 7.68
CA TYR A 18 2.44 -8.78 7.19
C TYR A 18 3.51 -9.27 6.22
N VAL A 19 4.18 -10.38 6.52
CA VAL A 19 5.18 -10.96 5.62
C VAL A 19 4.53 -11.47 4.33
N ALA A 20 3.38 -12.15 4.43
CA ALA A 20 2.65 -12.60 3.25
C ALA A 20 2.22 -11.43 2.36
N ASP A 21 1.70 -10.35 2.95
CA ASP A 21 1.30 -9.14 2.23
C ASP A 21 2.50 -8.47 1.56
N LYS A 22 3.63 -8.31 2.27
CA LYS A 22 4.89 -7.80 1.73
C LYS A 22 5.37 -8.57 0.50
N LEU A 23 5.41 -9.90 0.60
CA LEU A 23 5.90 -10.73 -0.49
C LEU A 23 4.94 -10.66 -1.69
N VAL A 24 3.63 -10.74 -1.45
CA VAL A 24 2.64 -10.77 -2.52
C VAL A 24 2.43 -9.40 -3.17
N ALA A 25 2.36 -8.31 -2.40
CA ALA A 25 2.02 -6.98 -2.88
C ALA A 25 3.22 -6.13 -3.27
N ASP A 26 4.30 -6.13 -2.48
CA ASP A 26 5.50 -5.33 -2.78
C ASP A 26 6.43 -6.06 -3.74
N GLU A 27 6.74 -7.33 -3.45
CA GLU A 27 7.64 -8.15 -4.28
C GLU A 27 6.93 -8.80 -5.48
N LYS A 28 5.58 -8.75 -5.52
CA LYS A 28 4.74 -9.23 -6.65
C LYS A 28 5.16 -10.60 -7.17
N ILE A 29 5.36 -11.55 -6.26
CA ILE A 29 5.67 -12.96 -6.62
C ILE A 29 4.60 -13.60 -7.54
N PHE A 30 3.38 -13.08 -7.54
CA PHE A 30 2.29 -13.53 -8.42
C PHE A 30 2.14 -12.71 -9.71
N GLY A 31 3.08 -11.79 -9.97
CA GLY A 31 3.04 -10.90 -11.13
C GLY A 31 2.06 -9.75 -10.93
N GLY A 32 2.51 -8.54 -11.27
CA GLY A 32 1.76 -7.31 -11.14
C GLY A 32 2.71 -6.13 -11.27
N THR A 33 2.28 -5.06 -11.94
CA THR A 33 3.07 -3.83 -11.98
C THR A 33 2.44 -2.81 -11.03
N THR A 34 3.27 -2.05 -10.28
CA THR A 34 2.71 -0.93 -9.50
C THR A 34 2.46 0.21 -10.49
N PRO A 35 1.26 0.80 -10.51
CA PRO A 35 0.97 1.91 -11.39
C PRO A 35 1.88 3.10 -11.06
N ASN A 36 2.44 3.73 -12.10
CA ASN A 36 3.40 4.84 -11.98
C ASN A 36 2.86 6.03 -11.17
N THR A 37 1.54 6.16 -11.07
CA THR A 37 0.86 7.20 -10.28
C THR A 37 1.01 7.01 -8.77
N VAL A 38 1.29 5.79 -8.30
CA VAL A 38 1.50 5.49 -6.88
C VAL A 38 2.99 5.46 -6.55
N SER A 39 3.85 5.01 -7.47
CA SER A 39 5.30 4.91 -7.25
C SER A 39 6.09 6.19 -7.53
N ASN A 40 5.56 7.12 -8.32
CA ASN A 40 6.25 8.37 -8.66
C ASN A 40 5.94 9.48 -7.65
N LYS A 41 6.97 9.98 -6.95
CA LYS A 41 6.85 11.09 -6.00
C LYS A 41 6.56 12.43 -6.69
N GLU A 42 7.05 12.64 -7.91
CA GLU A 42 6.78 13.84 -8.71
C GLU A 42 5.29 13.95 -9.06
N TRP A 43 4.65 12.80 -9.35
CA TRP A 43 3.21 12.74 -9.59
C TRP A 43 2.41 13.22 -8.38
N TRP A 44 2.81 12.84 -7.16
CA TRP A 44 2.18 13.30 -5.92
C TRP A 44 2.34 14.81 -5.69
N GLU A 45 3.47 15.39 -6.08
CA GLU A 45 3.71 16.83 -6.00
C GLU A 45 2.86 17.61 -7.00
N GLU A 46 2.73 17.12 -8.24
CA GLU A 46 1.86 17.70 -9.26
C GLU A 46 0.38 17.63 -8.86
N LEU A 47 -0.06 16.49 -8.33
CA LEU A 47 -1.41 16.27 -7.83
C LEU A 47 -1.69 17.23 -6.66
N THR A 48 -0.77 17.31 -5.69
CA THR A 48 -0.89 18.23 -4.55
C THR A 48 -0.94 19.70 -4.98
N ARG A 49 -0.17 20.09 -6.00
CA ARG A 49 -0.21 21.44 -6.57
C ARG A 49 -1.55 21.72 -7.26
N ASN A 50 -2.08 20.78 -8.03
CA ASN A 50 -3.35 20.91 -8.76
C ASN A 50 -4.56 20.96 -7.81
N PHE A 51 -4.60 20.10 -6.78
CA PHE A 51 -5.64 20.12 -5.74
C PHE A 51 -5.63 21.40 -4.92
N ARG A 52 -4.44 21.93 -4.60
CA ARG A 52 -4.30 23.19 -3.85
C ARG A 52 -4.77 24.41 -4.63
N HIS A 53 -4.68 24.39 -5.97
CA HIS A 53 -5.13 25.47 -6.84
C HIS A 53 -6.55 25.27 -7.39
N GLY A 54 -7.29 24.25 -6.92
CA GLY A 54 -8.69 24.01 -7.30
C GLY A 54 -8.89 23.47 -8.72
N HIS A 55 -7.84 23.00 -9.39
CA HIS A 55 -7.96 22.35 -10.69
C HIS A 55 -8.27 20.86 -10.49
N ALA A 56 -9.37 20.39 -11.10
CA ALA A 56 -9.80 18.99 -11.04
C ALA A 56 -8.75 18.04 -11.65
N LEU A 57 -8.69 16.80 -11.13
CA LEU A 57 -7.84 15.72 -11.62
C LEU A 57 -7.96 15.61 -13.16
N PRO A 58 -6.84 15.49 -13.90
CA PRO A 58 -6.91 15.22 -15.33
C PRO A 58 -7.60 13.87 -15.53
N VAL A 59 -8.84 13.91 -16.03
CA VAL A 59 -9.73 12.75 -16.27
C VAL A 59 -9.20 11.78 -17.34
N HIS A 60 -7.99 12.04 -17.86
CA HIS A 60 -7.38 11.36 -18.99
C HIS A 60 -6.45 10.19 -18.63
N LEU A 61 -6.42 9.80 -17.34
CA LEU A 61 -5.54 8.75 -16.80
C LEU A 61 -6.29 7.55 -16.18
N TRP A 62 -7.48 7.25 -16.70
CA TRP A 62 -8.16 5.96 -16.54
C TRP A 62 -8.10 5.16 -17.84
#